data_AF-A0A9D1XJ94-F1
#
_entry.id   AF-A0A9D1XJ94-F1
#
_cell.length_a   1.000
_cell.length_b   1.000
_cell.length_c   1.000
_cell.angle_alpha   90.00
_cell.angle_beta   90.00
_cell.angle_gamma   90.00
#
_symmetry.space_group_name_H-M   'P 1'
#
loop_
_entity.id
_entity.type
_entity.pdbx_description
1 polymer ?
#
loop_
_entity_poly.entity_id
_entity_poly.type
_entity_poly.pdbx_seq_one_letter_code
_entity_poly.pdbx_strand_id
1 'polypeptide(L)'
;MFLNKVSEVIDKSGFEAGYVLATEKLKEFPTYGLLIINLAMLLDGALILCKNQRLNEKYHDKIEELYYRAAQSDDIAIKEQALVHLISKTMENQDYNHAQEMLNTISNKNPINKEQIQANIYIAQQETKKAAKLIEEKLLATTYEIHTSLMTLMEIALKENRLEDAKYIADVDKQAAKLFDLWQYNFYLAHFQLYSTTKNKAELLKILLLMLKSLTKKWDINSSPLYQHIKTKEVDNKFTAKLQKTILQSIGTDKNTEFLKDTPELKELIRKIDIK
;
A
#
# COMPACT_ATOMS: atom_id res chain seq x y z
N MET A 1 14.16 29.13 -11.58
CA MET A 1 12.85 28.75 -12.17
C MET A 1 11.82 29.84 -11.86
N PHE A 2 10.80 30.06 -12.71
CA PHE A 2 9.84 31.17 -12.52
C PHE A 2 9.10 31.14 -11.16
N LEU A 3 8.79 29.94 -10.64
CA LEU A 3 8.19 29.78 -9.30
C LEU A 3 9.02 30.43 -8.18
N ASN A 4 10.35 30.29 -8.22
CA ASN A 4 11.22 30.90 -7.22
C ASN A 4 11.12 32.43 -7.25
N LYS A 5 10.99 33.01 -8.45
CA LYS A 5 10.79 34.46 -8.61
C LYS A 5 9.47 34.90 -7.98
N VAL A 6 8.39 34.13 -8.16
CA VAL A 6 7.10 34.41 -7.51
C VAL A 6 7.24 34.31 -5.99
N SER A 7 7.86 33.25 -5.48
CA SER A 7 8.12 33.09 -4.04
C SER A 7 8.92 34.27 -3.45
N GLU A 8 10.01 34.66 -4.10
CA GLU A 8 10.84 35.79 -3.66
C GLU A 8 10.04 37.11 -3.63
N VAL A 9 9.11 37.32 -4.56
CA VAL A 9 8.26 38.51 -4.56
C VAL A 9 7.22 38.44 -3.46
N ILE A 10 6.66 37.27 -3.15
CA ILE A 10 5.78 37.08 -1.99
C ILE A 10 6.53 37.45 -0.71
N ASP A 11 7.76 36.96 -0.55
CA ASP A 11 8.57 37.19 0.65
C ASP A 11 8.99 38.67 0.81
N LYS A 12 9.37 39.33 -0.28
CA LYS A 12 9.89 40.72 -0.25
C LYS A 12 8.79 41.78 -0.29
N SER A 13 7.73 41.54 -1.05
CA SER A 13 6.73 42.55 -1.44
C SER A 13 5.30 42.15 -1.07
N GLY A 14 5.11 41.00 -0.42
CA GLY A 14 3.82 40.52 0.05
C GLY A 14 3.05 39.66 -0.97
N PHE A 15 2.06 38.94 -0.46
CA PHE A 15 1.25 37.98 -1.22
C PHE A 15 0.63 38.57 -2.49
N GLU A 16 0.03 39.77 -2.40
CA GLU A 16 -0.67 40.39 -3.52
C GLU A 16 0.26 40.68 -4.71
N ALA A 17 1.50 41.12 -4.44
CA ALA A 17 2.51 41.35 -5.46
C ALA A 17 2.93 40.04 -6.16
N GLY A 18 3.10 38.97 -5.37
CA GLY A 18 3.37 37.64 -5.91
C GLY A 18 2.22 37.09 -6.75
N TYR A 19 0.98 37.27 -6.30
CA TYR A 19 -0.22 36.89 -7.04
C TYR A 19 -0.34 37.62 -8.38
N VAL A 20 -0.09 38.93 -8.42
CA VAL A 20 -0.09 39.71 -9.68
C VAL A 20 0.97 39.16 -10.64
N LEU A 21 2.20 38.96 -10.18
CA LEU A 21 3.27 38.41 -11.00
C LEU A 21 2.93 37.00 -11.55
N ALA A 22 2.36 36.14 -10.71
CA ALA A 22 1.92 34.81 -11.11
C ALA A 22 0.82 34.87 -12.18
N THR A 23 -0.21 35.70 -11.97
CA THR A 23 -1.34 35.82 -12.90
C THR A 23 -0.97 36.47 -14.22
N GLU A 24 -0.03 37.42 -14.24
CA GLU A 24 0.55 37.95 -15.49
C GLU A 24 1.20 36.84 -16.30
N LYS A 25 1.99 35.97 -15.66
CA LYS A 25 2.61 34.84 -16.36
C LYS A 25 1.59 33.83 -16.86
N LEU A 26 0.51 33.61 -16.12
CA LEU A 26 -0.58 32.72 -16.55
C LEU A 26 -1.36 33.28 -17.75
N LYS A 27 -1.36 34.60 -17.98
CA LYS A 27 -1.93 35.19 -19.21
C LYS A 27 -1.05 34.93 -20.43
N GLU A 28 0.28 34.90 -20.27
CA GLU A 28 1.22 34.54 -21.34
C GLU A 28 1.12 33.05 -21.72
N PHE A 29 0.83 32.18 -20.75
CA PHE A 29 0.76 30.72 -20.92
C PHE A 29 -0.56 30.12 -20.41
N PRO A 30 -1.71 30.45 -21.02
CA PRO A 30 -3.03 30.15 -20.45
C PRO A 30 -3.41 28.66 -20.45
N THR A 31 -2.77 27.85 -21.29
CA THR A 31 -3.02 26.41 -21.46
C THR A 31 -1.88 25.52 -20.96
N TYR A 32 -0.80 26.11 -20.42
CA TYR A 32 0.34 25.34 -19.96
C TYR A 32 0.08 24.75 -18.56
N GLY A 33 -0.56 23.57 -18.54
CA GLY A 33 -1.05 22.91 -17.32
C GLY A 33 -0.04 22.82 -16.19
N LEU A 34 1.23 22.51 -16.50
CA LEU A 34 2.29 22.36 -15.49
C LEU A 34 2.58 23.68 -14.76
N LEU A 35 2.54 24.82 -15.47
CA LEU A 35 2.70 26.12 -14.83
C LEU A 35 1.47 26.50 -14.01
N ILE A 36 0.26 26.19 -14.51
CA ILE A 36 -1.00 26.47 -13.83
C ILE A 36 -1.02 25.75 -12.47
N ILE A 37 -0.82 24.44 -12.45
CA ILE A 37 -0.89 23.65 -11.21
C ILE A 37 0.19 24.06 -10.20
N ASN A 38 1.42 24.29 -10.66
CA ASN A 38 2.51 24.67 -9.77
C ASN A 38 2.33 26.08 -9.18
N LEU A 39 1.80 27.03 -9.95
CA LEU A 39 1.48 28.36 -9.43
C LEU A 39 0.27 28.33 -8.49
N ALA A 40 -0.74 27.50 -8.79
CA ALA A 40 -1.87 27.28 -7.87
C ALA A 40 -1.39 26.78 -6.51
N MET A 41 -0.56 25.73 -6.48
CA MET A 41 0.01 25.18 -5.25
C MET A 41 0.91 26.17 -4.49
N LEU A 42 1.74 26.93 -5.21
CA LEU A 42 2.60 27.94 -4.60
C LEU A 42 1.78 29.06 -3.93
N LEU A 43 0.77 29.58 -4.64
CA LEU A 43 -0.09 30.65 -4.12
C LEU A 43 -0.94 30.15 -2.96
N ASP A 44 -1.50 28.94 -3.06
CA ASP A 44 -2.30 28.34 -2.00
C ASP A 44 -1.48 28.13 -0.72
N GLY A 45 -0.29 27.52 -0.84
CA GLY A 45 0.63 27.35 0.29
C GLY A 45 1.05 28.69 0.92
N ALA A 46 1.35 29.69 0.10
CA ALA A 46 1.68 31.04 0.59
C ALA A 46 0.49 31.69 1.32
N LEU A 47 -0.74 31.50 0.82
CA LEU A 47 -1.94 32.07 1.42
C LEU A 47 -2.22 31.47 2.81
N ILE A 48 -2.04 30.15 2.96
CA ILE A 48 -2.12 29.44 4.25
C ILE A 48 -1.06 29.98 5.23
N LEU A 49 0.18 30.16 4.78
CA LEU A 49 1.28 30.65 5.62
C LEU A 49 1.11 32.10 6.06
N CYS A 50 0.49 32.94 5.25
CA CYS A 50 0.21 34.34 5.60
C CYS A 50 -0.74 34.49 6.79
N LYS A 51 -1.57 33.47 7.09
CA LYS A 51 -2.57 33.48 8.18
C LYS A 51 -3.43 34.74 8.22
N ASN A 52 -3.72 35.33 7.06
CA ASN A 52 -4.46 36.57 6.92
C ASN A 52 -5.85 36.30 6.33
N GLN A 53 -6.88 36.45 7.17
CA GLN A 53 -8.26 36.14 6.79
C GLN A 53 -8.76 37.00 5.61
N ARG A 54 -8.41 38.30 5.56
CA ARG A 54 -8.84 39.19 4.46
C ARG A 54 -8.24 38.79 3.12
N LEU A 55 -6.96 38.39 3.12
CA LEU A 55 -6.33 37.87 1.91
C LEU A 55 -6.95 36.52 1.52
N ASN A 56 -7.24 35.66 2.50
CA ASN A 56 -7.91 34.38 2.23
C ASN A 56 -9.26 34.61 1.53
N GLU A 57 -10.15 35.39 2.11
CA GLU A 57 -11.46 35.73 1.53
C GLU A 57 -11.37 36.35 0.13
N LYS A 58 -10.29 37.10 -0.17
CA LYS A 58 -10.12 37.79 -1.47
C LYS A 58 -9.54 36.92 -2.58
N TYR A 59 -8.76 35.90 -2.24
CA TYR A 59 -7.93 35.15 -3.20
C TYR A 59 -8.22 33.65 -3.24
N HIS A 60 -8.93 33.11 -2.25
CA HIS A 60 -9.24 31.69 -2.17
C HIS A 60 -9.89 31.15 -3.47
N ASP A 61 -11.06 31.67 -3.84
CA ASP A 61 -11.80 31.22 -5.04
C ASP A 61 -10.98 31.41 -6.33
N LYS A 62 -10.17 32.48 -6.40
CA LYS A 62 -9.34 32.76 -7.58
C LYS A 62 -8.19 31.77 -7.74
N ILE A 63 -7.67 31.22 -6.64
CA ILE A 63 -6.66 30.17 -6.68
C ILE A 63 -7.33 28.84 -6.99
N GLU A 64 -8.53 28.59 -6.45
CA GLU A 64 -9.35 27.42 -6.76
C GLU A 64 -9.67 27.32 -8.26
N GLU A 65 -9.98 28.45 -8.93
CA GLU A 65 -10.14 28.53 -10.39
C GLU A 65 -8.90 28.00 -11.16
N LEU A 66 -7.70 28.18 -10.62
CA LEU A 66 -6.47 27.64 -11.24
C LEU A 66 -6.43 26.12 -11.14
N TYR A 67 -6.90 25.53 -10.04
CA TYR A 67 -7.02 24.08 -9.92
C TYR A 67 -8.10 23.53 -10.87
N TYR A 68 -9.26 24.19 -11.00
CA TYR A 68 -10.26 23.80 -11.99
C TYR A 68 -9.71 23.86 -13.43
N ARG A 69 -8.92 24.88 -13.76
CA ARG A 69 -8.23 24.96 -15.06
C ARG A 69 -7.21 23.85 -15.25
N ALA A 70 -6.41 23.53 -14.23
CA ALA A 70 -5.45 22.43 -14.29
C ALA A 70 -6.14 21.06 -14.42
N ALA A 71 -7.33 20.88 -13.83
CA ALA A 71 -8.15 19.68 -13.96
C ALA A 71 -8.69 19.44 -15.39
N GLN A 72 -8.62 20.44 -16.28
CA GLN A 72 -8.93 20.32 -17.72
C GLN A 72 -7.70 19.98 -18.58
N SER A 73 -6.53 19.73 -17.98
CA SER A 73 -5.34 19.36 -18.74
C SER A 73 -5.48 17.99 -19.41
N ASP A 74 -4.95 17.86 -20.63
CA ASP A 74 -4.80 16.58 -21.32
C ASP A 74 -3.76 15.66 -20.65
N ASP A 75 -2.86 16.23 -19.84
CA ASP A 75 -1.92 15.49 -19.03
C ASP A 75 -2.63 14.94 -17.78
N ILE A 76 -2.76 13.62 -17.73
CA ILE A 76 -3.43 12.89 -16.65
C ILE A 76 -2.80 13.19 -15.29
N ALA A 77 -1.47 13.34 -15.21
CA ALA A 77 -0.80 13.59 -13.93
C ALA A 77 -1.15 14.98 -13.39
N ILE A 78 -1.16 16.00 -14.26
CA ILE A 78 -1.55 17.37 -13.89
C ILE A 78 -3.03 17.42 -13.50
N LYS A 79 -3.89 16.80 -14.32
CA LYS A 79 -5.33 16.74 -14.05
C LYS A 79 -5.63 16.11 -12.70
N GLU A 80 -5.07 14.93 -12.44
CA GLU A 80 -5.36 14.21 -11.20
C GLU A 80 -4.76 14.90 -9.97
N GLN A 81 -3.58 15.53 -10.10
CA GLN A 81 -3.02 16.36 -9.03
C GLN A 81 -3.96 17.51 -8.65
N ALA A 82 -4.56 18.18 -9.65
CA ALA A 82 -5.53 19.23 -9.42
C ALA A 82 -6.81 18.70 -8.76
N LEU A 83 -7.32 17.54 -9.22
CA LEU A 83 -8.51 16.90 -8.65
C LEU A 83 -8.31 16.52 -7.18
N VAL A 84 -7.13 16.05 -6.76
CA VAL A 84 -6.86 15.74 -5.34
C VAL A 84 -7.02 16.98 -4.45
N HIS A 85 -6.53 18.13 -4.90
CA HIS A 85 -6.71 19.38 -4.17
C HIS A 85 -8.19 19.76 -4.08
N LEU A 86 -8.90 19.74 -5.21
CA LEU A 86 -10.33 20.06 -5.27
C LEU A 86 -11.15 19.11 -4.37
N ILE A 87 -10.87 17.81 -4.37
CA ILE A 87 -11.52 16.84 -3.47
C ILE A 87 -11.30 17.23 -2.01
N SER A 88 -10.08 17.57 -1.61
CA SER A 88 -9.80 18.02 -0.24
C SER A 88 -10.64 19.25 0.13
N LYS A 89 -10.76 20.21 -0.80
CA LYS A 89 -11.52 21.42 -0.57
C LYS A 89 -13.02 21.17 -0.47
N THR A 90 -13.56 20.37 -1.38
CA THR A 90 -14.96 19.97 -1.37
C THR A 90 -15.30 19.19 -0.09
N MET A 91 -14.37 18.38 0.41
CA MET A 91 -14.49 17.70 1.71
C MET A 91 -14.54 18.66 2.90
N GLU A 92 -13.73 19.73 2.92
CA GLU A 92 -13.81 20.79 3.95
C GLU A 92 -15.17 21.49 3.96
N ASN A 93 -15.74 21.69 2.78
CA ASN A 93 -17.07 22.27 2.58
C ASN A 93 -18.22 21.29 2.85
N GLN A 94 -17.90 20.06 3.29
CA GLN A 94 -18.86 18.98 3.59
C GLN A 94 -19.69 18.50 2.39
N ASP A 95 -19.28 18.79 1.15
CA ASP A 95 -19.94 18.32 -0.07
C ASP A 95 -19.37 16.96 -0.52
N TYR A 96 -19.65 15.93 0.27
CA TYR A 96 -19.07 14.61 0.06
C TYR A 96 -19.49 13.94 -1.26
N ASN A 97 -20.64 14.32 -1.81
CA ASN A 97 -21.12 13.76 -3.08
C ASN A 97 -20.27 14.24 -4.25
N HIS A 98 -20.00 15.54 -4.31
CA HIS A 98 -19.14 16.10 -5.35
C HIS A 98 -17.69 15.63 -5.19
N ALA A 99 -17.19 15.48 -3.95
CA ALA A 99 -15.89 14.86 -3.70
C ALA A 99 -15.81 13.42 -4.26
N GLN A 100 -16.88 12.64 -4.10
CA GLN A 100 -16.98 11.29 -4.65
C GLN A 100 -17.03 11.30 -6.19
N GLU A 101 -17.79 12.21 -6.81
CA GLU A 101 -17.87 12.36 -8.27
C GLU A 101 -16.49 12.66 -8.87
N MET A 102 -15.76 13.61 -8.29
CA MET A 102 -14.39 13.92 -8.71
C MET A 102 -13.45 12.72 -8.55
N LEU A 103 -13.50 12.02 -7.42
CA LEU A 103 -12.68 10.83 -7.17
C LEU A 103 -12.93 9.72 -8.20
N ASN A 104 -14.18 9.56 -8.64
CA ASN A 104 -14.55 8.56 -9.65
C ASN A 104 -13.88 8.82 -11.00
N THR A 105 -13.51 10.07 -11.31
CA THR A 105 -12.81 10.44 -12.56
C THR A 105 -11.30 10.23 -12.53
N ILE A 106 -10.70 10.06 -11.34
CA ILE A 106 -9.26 9.79 -11.18
C ILE A 106 -8.97 8.35 -11.65
N SER A 107 -7.95 8.17 -12.48
CA SER A 107 -7.55 6.86 -12.98
C SER A 107 -6.94 5.99 -11.89
N ASN A 108 -7.04 4.67 -12.06
CA ASN A 108 -6.45 3.71 -11.11
C ASN A 108 -4.94 3.48 -11.38
N LYS A 109 -4.28 4.28 -12.23
CA LYS A 109 -2.92 4.01 -12.74
C LYS A 109 -1.82 4.90 -12.12
N ASN A 110 -2.21 5.91 -11.34
CA ASN A 110 -1.30 6.96 -10.85
C ASN A 110 -0.88 6.69 -9.37
N PRO A 111 0.22 7.27 -8.84
CA PRO A 111 0.65 7.06 -7.46
C PRO A 111 -0.24 7.76 -6.44
N ILE A 112 -1.29 8.47 -6.88
CA ILE A 112 -2.31 9.04 -6.01
C ILE A 112 -3.06 7.88 -5.36
N ASN A 113 -3.09 7.88 -4.03
CA ASN A 113 -3.70 6.82 -3.27
C ASN A 113 -5.23 6.97 -3.26
N LYS A 114 -5.88 6.63 -4.37
CA LYS A 114 -7.34 6.72 -4.57
C LYS A 114 -8.12 6.02 -3.46
N GLU A 115 -7.66 4.86 -3.02
CA GLU A 115 -8.27 4.12 -1.90
C GLU A 115 -8.18 4.88 -0.57
N GLN A 116 -7.07 5.59 -0.32
CA GLN A 116 -6.96 6.44 0.86
C GLN A 116 -7.94 7.61 0.83
N ILE A 117 -8.09 8.25 -0.34
CA ILE A 117 -9.04 9.36 -0.50
C ILE A 117 -10.47 8.84 -0.32
N GLN A 118 -10.80 7.69 -0.92
CA GLN A 118 -12.10 7.04 -0.75
C GLN A 118 -12.41 6.74 0.73
N ALA A 119 -11.43 6.23 1.47
CA ALA A 119 -11.59 5.96 2.90
C ALA A 119 -11.83 7.26 3.70
N ASN A 120 -11.13 8.35 3.36
CA ASN A 120 -11.34 9.65 4.00
C ASN A 120 -12.76 10.20 3.73
N ILE A 121 -13.28 10.05 2.50
CA ILE A 121 -14.68 10.38 2.16
C ILE A 121 -15.65 9.59 3.04
N TYR A 122 -15.48 8.27 3.13
CA TYR A 122 -16.32 7.44 4.00
C TYR A 122 -16.23 7.84 5.48
N ILE A 123 -15.04 8.20 5.98
CA ILE A 123 -14.87 8.67 7.37
C ILE A 123 -15.67 9.97 7.60
N ALA A 124 -15.57 10.94 6.68
CA ALA A 124 -16.30 12.20 6.82
C ALA A 124 -17.83 12.02 6.72
N GLN A 125 -18.28 11.04 5.93
CA GLN A 125 -19.69 10.61 5.87
C GLN A 125 -20.12 9.76 7.08
N GLN A 126 -19.25 9.53 8.06
CA GLN A 126 -19.48 8.63 9.22
C GLN A 126 -19.72 7.16 8.84
N GLU A 127 -19.40 6.76 7.61
CA GLU A 127 -19.45 5.39 7.10
C GLU A 127 -18.20 4.57 7.50
N THR A 128 -17.84 4.61 8.78
CA THR A 128 -16.58 4.08 9.31
C THR A 128 -16.33 2.60 8.99
N LYS A 129 -17.39 1.78 8.91
CA LYS A 129 -17.29 0.36 8.53
C LYS A 129 -16.84 0.16 7.07
N LYS A 130 -17.27 1.02 6.15
CA LYS A 130 -16.83 0.95 4.74
C LYS A 130 -15.39 1.41 4.61
N ALA A 131 -15.03 2.50 5.31
CA ALA A 131 -13.66 3.00 5.37
C ALA A 131 -12.69 1.95 5.93
N ALA A 132 -13.03 1.37 7.09
CA ALA A 132 -12.22 0.35 7.74
C ALA A 132 -12.01 -0.84 6.82
N LYS A 133 -13.09 -1.43 6.28
CA LYS A 133 -12.98 -2.56 5.35
C LYS A 133 -12.03 -2.26 4.18
N LEU A 134 -12.17 -1.10 3.54
CA LEU A 134 -11.33 -0.72 2.41
C LEU A 134 -9.84 -0.63 2.80
N ILE A 135 -9.53 0.03 3.92
CA ILE A 135 -8.14 0.20 4.39
C ILE A 135 -7.55 -1.11 4.89
N GLU A 136 -8.33 -1.95 5.56
CA GLU A 136 -7.89 -3.27 6.00
C GLU A 136 -7.57 -4.19 4.80
N GLU A 137 -8.46 -4.22 3.78
CA GLU A 137 -8.24 -4.98 2.55
C GLU A 137 -6.96 -4.51 1.82
N LYS A 138 -6.77 -3.20 1.74
CA LYS A 138 -5.57 -2.58 1.18
C LYS A 138 -4.31 -2.94 1.97
N LEU A 139 -4.35 -2.81 3.31
CA LEU A 139 -3.22 -3.16 4.18
C LEU A 139 -2.80 -4.62 3.99
N LEU A 140 -3.79 -5.53 3.92
CA LEU A 140 -3.55 -6.94 3.67
C LEU A 140 -2.91 -7.16 2.30
N ALA A 141 -3.40 -6.50 1.24
CA ALA A 141 -2.83 -6.59 -0.10
C ALA A 141 -1.37 -6.08 -0.15
N THR A 142 -1.09 -4.91 0.43
CA THR A 142 0.28 -4.37 0.53
C THR A 142 1.21 -5.29 1.31
N THR A 143 0.71 -5.96 2.36
CA THR A 143 1.50 -6.94 3.10
C THR A 143 1.92 -8.12 2.20
N TYR A 144 1.04 -8.58 1.31
CA TYR A 144 1.39 -9.61 0.32
C TYR A 144 2.37 -9.11 -0.76
N GLU A 145 2.32 -7.83 -1.14
CA GLU A 145 3.31 -7.22 -2.05
C GLU A 145 4.71 -7.15 -1.40
N ILE A 146 4.77 -6.80 -0.10
CA ILE A 146 6.00 -6.82 0.69
C ILE A 146 6.56 -8.25 0.71
N HIS A 147 5.74 -9.25 1.04
CA HIS A 147 6.14 -10.66 1.01
C HIS A 147 6.71 -11.05 -0.37
N THR A 148 6.00 -10.74 -1.46
CA THR A 148 6.44 -11.08 -2.82
C THR A 148 7.79 -10.44 -3.18
N SER A 149 7.99 -9.18 -2.78
CA SER A 149 9.24 -8.46 -2.98
C SER A 149 10.39 -9.09 -2.18
N LEU A 150 10.15 -9.44 -0.91
CA LEU A 150 11.13 -10.13 -0.06
C LEU A 150 11.49 -11.51 -0.63
N MET A 151 10.51 -12.28 -1.08
CA MET A 151 10.76 -13.59 -1.72
C MET A 151 11.62 -13.46 -2.98
N THR A 152 11.36 -12.44 -3.80
CA THR A 152 12.15 -12.17 -5.00
C THR A 152 13.59 -11.76 -4.65
N LEU A 153 13.77 -10.88 -3.66
CA LEU A 153 15.10 -10.48 -3.19
C LEU A 153 15.87 -11.65 -2.60
N MET A 154 15.21 -12.55 -1.87
CA MET A 154 15.81 -13.77 -1.34
C MET A 154 16.26 -14.69 -2.48
N GLU A 155 15.45 -14.87 -3.53
CA GLU A 155 15.83 -15.67 -4.70
C GLU A 155 17.05 -15.08 -5.42
N ILE A 156 17.10 -13.75 -5.59
CA ILE A 156 18.26 -13.06 -6.16
C ILE A 156 19.50 -13.30 -5.30
N ALA A 157 19.40 -13.13 -3.98
CA ALA A 157 20.51 -13.39 -3.06
C ALA A 157 21.02 -14.84 -3.15
N LEU A 158 20.12 -15.82 -3.30
CA LEU A 158 20.49 -17.22 -3.52
C LEU A 158 21.23 -17.44 -4.84
N LYS A 159 20.77 -16.82 -5.95
CA LYS A 159 21.44 -16.90 -7.26
C LYS A 159 22.82 -16.25 -7.26
N GLU A 160 23.01 -15.22 -6.45
CA GLU A 160 24.29 -14.53 -6.26
C GLU A 160 25.19 -15.19 -5.19
N ASN A 161 24.78 -16.34 -4.63
CA ASN A 161 25.48 -17.06 -3.57
C ASN A 161 25.66 -16.26 -2.26
N ARG A 162 24.76 -15.30 -1.98
CA ARG A 162 24.73 -14.50 -0.75
C ARG A 162 23.82 -15.16 0.30
N LEU A 163 24.27 -16.28 0.87
CA LEU A 163 23.45 -17.11 1.77
C LEU A 163 23.01 -16.39 3.05
N GLU A 164 23.89 -15.61 3.69
CA GLU A 164 23.52 -14.85 4.89
C GLU A 164 22.47 -13.78 4.61
N ASP A 165 22.55 -13.12 3.44
CA ASP A 165 21.54 -12.13 3.02
C ASP A 165 20.20 -12.81 2.74
N ALA A 166 20.19 -13.96 2.07
CA ALA A 166 18.98 -14.74 1.82
C ALA A 166 18.30 -15.16 3.15
N LYS A 167 19.11 -15.58 4.14
CA LYS A 167 18.61 -15.92 5.48
C LYS A 167 18.06 -14.70 6.21
N TYR A 168 18.76 -13.57 6.17
CA TYR A 168 18.29 -12.31 6.74
C TYR A 168 16.94 -11.90 6.13
N ILE A 169 16.79 -11.97 4.80
CA ILE A 169 15.53 -11.64 4.11
C ILE A 169 14.39 -12.57 4.55
N ALA A 170 14.64 -13.88 4.68
CA ALA A 170 13.65 -14.81 5.21
C ALA A 170 13.23 -14.49 6.66
N ASP A 171 14.18 -14.08 7.50
CA ASP A 171 13.90 -13.64 8.87
C ASP A 171 13.09 -12.34 8.91
N VAL A 172 13.32 -11.42 7.96
CA VAL A 172 12.51 -10.20 7.79
C VAL A 172 11.08 -10.54 7.36
N ASP A 173 10.91 -11.44 6.38
CA ASP A 173 9.59 -11.88 5.90
C ASP A 173 8.74 -12.50 7.03
N LYS A 174 9.36 -13.39 7.82
CA LYS A 174 8.75 -13.98 9.01
C LYS A 174 8.32 -12.93 10.03
N GLN A 175 9.16 -11.93 10.29
CA GLN A 175 8.86 -10.85 11.23
C GLN A 175 7.73 -9.96 10.72
N ALA A 176 7.70 -9.65 9.42
CA ALA A 176 6.62 -8.90 8.79
C ALA A 176 5.29 -9.66 8.92
N ALA A 177 5.26 -10.95 8.57
CA ALA A 177 4.05 -11.77 8.70
C ALA A 177 3.52 -11.80 10.14
N LYS A 178 4.41 -11.82 11.15
CA LYS A 178 4.03 -11.74 12.55
C LYS A 178 3.53 -10.35 12.96
N LEU A 179 4.20 -9.29 12.50
CA LEU A 179 3.86 -7.90 12.82
C LEU A 179 2.47 -7.53 12.28
N PHE A 180 2.13 -8.04 11.09
CA PHE A 180 0.85 -7.82 10.44
C PHE A 180 -0.17 -8.92 10.76
N ASP A 181 -0.08 -9.60 11.91
CA ASP A 181 -1.05 -10.59 12.41
C ASP A 181 -1.53 -11.64 11.38
N LEU A 182 -0.67 -12.02 10.44
CA LEU A 182 -1.02 -13.00 9.43
C LEU A 182 -1.10 -14.40 10.06
N TRP A 183 -1.71 -15.33 9.32
CA TRP A 183 -1.76 -16.73 9.75
C TRP A 183 -0.35 -17.25 10.04
N GLN A 184 -0.18 -17.93 11.18
CA GLN A 184 1.12 -18.48 11.59
C GLN A 184 1.78 -19.36 10.51
N TYR A 185 1.01 -19.99 9.64
CA TYR A 185 1.53 -20.71 8.47
C TYR A 185 2.44 -19.84 7.59
N ASN A 186 2.08 -18.56 7.38
CA ASN A 186 2.83 -17.61 6.56
C ASN A 186 4.20 -17.28 7.15
N PHE A 187 4.41 -17.46 8.46
CA PHE A 187 5.68 -17.13 9.14
C PHE A 187 6.86 -17.98 8.68
N TYR A 188 6.58 -19.04 7.94
CA TYR A 188 7.54 -20.10 7.61
C TYR A 188 7.75 -20.26 6.11
N LEU A 189 7.01 -19.55 5.25
CA LEU A 189 7.05 -19.71 3.80
C LEU A 189 8.44 -19.37 3.23
N ALA A 190 9.02 -18.23 3.63
CA ALA A 190 10.34 -17.84 3.16
C ALA A 190 11.43 -18.83 3.59
N HIS A 191 11.45 -19.24 4.87
CA HIS A 191 12.41 -20.23 5.34
C HIS A 191 12.24 -21.60 4.67
N PHE A 192 11.00 -22.01 4.38
CA PHE A 192 10.75 -23.25 3.66
C PHE A 192 11.38 -23.23 2.27
N GLN A 193 11.18 -22.14 1.50
CA GLN A 193 11.80 -21.99 0.19
C GLN A 193 13.32 -21.91 0.29
N LEU A 194 13.86 -21.12 1.23
CA LEU A 194 15.30 -21.00 1.48
C LEU A 194 15.96 -22.36 1.69
N TYR A 195 15.42 -23.18 2.60
CA TYR A 195 16.01 -24.48 2.93
C TYR A 195 15.73 -25.56 1.89
N SER A 196 14.66 -25.42 1.11
CA SER A 196 14.41 -26.25 -0.07
C SER A 196 15.47 -25.99 -1.14
N THR A 197 15.71 -24.73 -1.49
CA THR A 197 16.71 -24.34 -2.50
C THR A 197 18.15 -24.69 -2.08
N THR A 198 18.50 -24.45 -0.82
CA THR A 198 19.84 -24.75 -0.29
C THR A 198 20.03 -26.23 0.09
N LYS A 199 18.99 -27.05 -0.04
CA LYS A 199 18.96 -28.48 0.35
C LYS A 199 19.38 -28.72 1.79
N ASN A 200 19.10 -27.78 2.70
CA ASN A 200 19.38 -27.93 4.11
C ASN A 200 18.30 -28.81 4.78
N LYS A 201 18.54 -30.12 4.78
CA LYS A 201 17.62 -31.14 5.30
C LYS A 201 17.14 -30.86 6.72
N ALA A 202 18.06 -30.55 7.64
CA ALA A 202 17.74 -30.43 9.06
C ALA A 202 16.81 -29.24 9.33
N GLU A 203 17.14 -28.06 8.79
CA GLU A 203 16.31 -26.88 8.97
C GLU A 203 15.00 -26.96 8.17
N LEU A 204 15.01 -27.56 6.96
CA LEU A 204 13.79 -27.74 6.19
C LEU A 204 12.75 -28.59 6.92
N LEU A 205 13.16 -29.72 7.52
CA LEU A 205 12.26 -30.58 8.30
C LEU A 205 11.70 -29.87 9.53
N LYS A 206 12.52 -29.05 10.19
CA LYS A 206 12.10 -28.24 11.35
C LYS A 206 11.07 -27.19 10.95
N ILE A 207 11.29 -26.48 9.83
CA ILE A 207 10.34 -25.49 9.31
C ILE A 207 9.04 -26.17 8.86
N LEU A 208 9.13 -27.30 8.15
CA LEU A 208 7.98 -28.07 7.73
C LEU A 208 7.12 -28.54 8.92
N LEU A 209 7.74 -29.01 10.02
CA LEU A 209 7.02 -29.35 11.24
C LEU A 209 6.21 -28.16 11.79
N LEU A 210 6.85 -26.98 11.82
CA LEU A 210 6.22 -25.76 12.33
C LEU A 210 5.07 -25.30 11.41
N MET A 211 5.25 -25.38 10.09
CA MET A 211 4.19 -25.10 9.12
C MET A 211 2.98 -25.99 9.33
N LEU A 212 3.18 -27.31 9.37
CA LEU A 212 2.11 -28.28 9.54
C LEU A 212 1.40 -28.12 10.89
N LYS A 213 2.13 -27.86 11.98
CA LYS A 213 1.54 -27.54 13.30
C LYS A 213 0.77 -26.22 13.31
N SER A 214 1.10 -25.28 12.44
CA SER A 214 0.39 -24.00 12.37
C SER A 214 -0.98 -24.14 11.70
N LEU A 215 -1.12 -25.13 10.81
CA LEU A 215 -2.39 -25.47 10.16
C LEU A 215 -3.41 -26.08 11.12
N THR A 216 -2.99 -26.66 12.26
CA THR A 216 -3.92 -27.20 13.26
C THR A 216 -4.48 -26.14 14.20
N LYS A 217 -3.92 -24.92 14.17
CA LYS A 217 -4.37 -23.82 15.01
C LYS A 217 -5.48 -23.05 14.31
N LYS A 218 -6.57 -22.80 15.03
CA LYS A 218 -7.61 -21.89 14.56
C LYS A 218 -6.96 -20.52 14.30
N TRP A 219 -7.22 -19.99 13.12
CA TRP A 219 -6.83 -18.63 12.77
C TRP A 219 -8.08 -17.85 12.40
N ASP A 220 -8.26 -16.73 13.08
CA ASP A 220 -9.34 -15.79 12.84
C ASP A 220 -8.70 -14.43 12.60
N ILE A 221 -8.65 -14.02 11.34
CA ILE A 221 -8.06 -12.72 10.98
C ILE A 221 -8.82 -11.56 11.62
N ASN A 222 -10.14 -11.72 11.84
CA ASN A 222 -10.99 -10.66 12.40
C ASN A 222 -10.76 -10.46 13.91
N SER A 223 -10.00 -11.35 14.56
CA SER A 223 -9.53 -11.16 15.93
C SER A 223 -8.42 -10.11 16.05
N SER A 224 -7.72 -9.79 14.96
CA SER A 224 -6.72 -8.73 14.92
C SER A 224 -7.40 -7.36 14.78
N PRO A 225 -6.95 -6.32 15.52
CA PRO A 225 -7.40 -4.95 15.32
C PRO A 225 -7.03 -4.41 13.92
N LEU A 226 -6.14 -5.07 13.19
CA LEU A 226 -5.73 -4.69 11.84
C LEU A 226 -6.74 -5.11 10.76
N TYR A 227 -7.67 -6.03 11.05
CA TYR A 227 -8.52 -6.68 10.03
C TYR A 227 -9.95 -7.01 10.51
N GLN A 228 -10.58 -6.14 11.31
CA GLN A 228 -11.86 -6.42 11.96
C GLN A 228 -13.08 -6.50 11.00
N HIS A 229 -12.99 -5.88 9.82
CA HIS A 229 -14.08 -5.65 8.88
C HIS A 229 -13.91 -6.39 7.54
N ILE A 230 -12.76 -7.06 7.32
CA ILE A 230 -12.56 -7.92 6.14
C ILE A 230 -13.56 -9.08 6.18
N LYS A 231 -14.23 -9.33 5.05
CA LYS A 231 -15.08 -10.51 4.89
C LYS A 231 -14.20 -11.73 4.68
N THR A 232 -14.24 -12.67 5.62
CA THR A 232 -13.50 -13.92 5.53
C THR A 232 -14.41 -15.13 5.43
N LYS A 233 -13.89 -16.20 4.86
CA LYS A 233 -14.44 -17.54 5.03
C LYS A 233 -13.70 -18.19 6.19
N GLU A 234 -14.43 -18.81 7.10
CA GLU A 234 -13.81 -19.55 8.19
C GLU A 234 -12.91 -20.65 7.62
N VAL A 235 -11.65 -20.68 8.08
CA VAL A 235 -10.72 -21.74 7.75
C VAL A 235 -11.12 -22.95 8.58
N ASP A 236 -11.93 -23.84 8.00
CA ASP A 236 -12.41 -25.03 8.72
C ASP A 236 -11.33 -26.11 8.85
N ASN A 237 -11.53 -27.01 9.82
CA ASN A 237 -10.59 -28.10 10.09
C ASN A 237 -10.44 -29.09 8.92
N LYS A 238 -11.43 -29.18 8.03
CA LYS A 238 -11.35 -30.08 6.86
C LYS A 238 -10.42 -29.49 5.80
N PHE A 239 -10.47 -28.18 5.59
CA PHE A 239 -9.59 -27.45 4.69
C PHE A 239 -8.14 -27.52 5.18
N THR A 240 -7.88 -27.27 6.47
CA THR A 240 -6.52 -27.33 7.01
C THR A 240 -5.92 -28.73 6.97
N ALA A 241 -6.70 -29.76 7.28
CA ALA A 241 -6.27 -31.15 7.16
C ALA A 241 -5.97 -31.54 5.70
N LYS A 242 -6.81 -31.10 4.76
CA LYS A 242 -6.57 -31.29 3.32
C LYS A 242 -5.27 -30.59 2.89
N LEU A 243 -5.03 -29.36 3.35
CA LEU A 243 -3.83 -28.60 3.03
C LEU A 243 -2.57 -29.26 3.59
N GLN A 244 -2.60 -29.74 4.84
CA GLN A 244 -1.50 -30.54 5.43
C GLN A 244 -1.15 -31.76 4.56
N LYS A 245 -2.17 -32.52 4.14
CA LYS A 245 -2.00 -33.70 3.28
C LYS A 245 -1.42 -33.32 1.91
N THR A 246 -1.89 -32.24 1.30
CA THR A 246 -1.38 -31.74 0.02
C THR A 246 0.09 -31.34 0.11
N ILE A 247 0.48 -30.61 1.17
CA ILE A 247 1.89 -30.23 1.39
C ILE A 247 2.78 -31.47 1.55
N LEU A 248 2.34 -32.46 2.31
CA LEU A 248 3.12 -33.69 2.50
C LEU A 248 3.26 -34.49 1.20
N GLN A 249 2.21 -34.55 0.40
CA GLN A 249 2.24 -35.22 -0.90
C GLN A 249 3.18 -34.51 -1.88
N SER A 250 3.23 -33.17 -1.87
CA SER A 250 4.08 -32.40 -2.78
C SER A 250 5.57 -32.55 -2.50
N ILE A 251 5.98 -32.84 -1.25
CA ILE A 251 7.40 -32.98 -0.88
C ILE A 251 8.11 -34.03 -1.74
N GLY A 252 7.43 -35.15 -2.01
CA GLY A 252 8.00 -36.26 -2.78
C GLY A 252 7.95 -36.09 -4.31
N THR A 253 7.32 -35.02 -4.80
CA THR A 253 7.14 -34.74 -6.24
C THR A 253 7.82 -33.44 -6.69
N ASP A 254 8.07 -32.50 -5.78
CA ASP A 254 8.73 -31.24 -6.08
C ASP A 254 10.26 -31.41 -6.10
N LYS A 255 10.91 -30.93 -7.16
CA LYS A 255 12.37 -31.05 -7.37
C LYS A 255 13.20 -30.42 -6.26
N ASN A 256 12.68 -29.37 -5.62
CA ASN A 256 13.38 -28.67 -4.54
C ASN A 256 13.22 -29.37 -3.20
N THR A 257 12.38 -30.41 -3.09
CA THR A 257 12.17 -31.14 -1.83
C THR A 257 12.28 -32.65 -1.98
N GLU A 258 12.44 -33.18 -3.20
CA GLU A 258 12.50 -34.62 -3.48
C GLU A 258 13.64 -35.32 -2.72
N PHE A 259 14.69 -34.59 -2.34
CA PHE A 259 15.79 -35.12 -1.53
C PHE A 259 15.37 -35.51 -0.11
N LEU A 260 14.18 -35.09 0.36
CA LEU A 260 13.58 -35.54 1.61
C LEU A 260 12.78 -36.84 1.45
N LYS A 261 12.49 -37.25 0.21
CA LYS A 261 11.69 -38.43 -0.08
C LYS A 261 12.35 -39.66 0.55
N ASP A 262 11.52 -40.51 1.15
CA ASP A 262 11.91 -41.75 1.81
C ASP A 262 12.86 -41.64 3.01
N THR A 263 13.24 -40.43 3.42
CA THR A 263 14.09 -40.22 4.60
C THR A 263 13.39 -40.68 5.89
N PRO A 264 14.11 -41.35 6.81
CA PRO A 264 13.56 -41.75 8.10
C PRO A 264 12.95 -40.59 8.89
N GLU A 265 13.56 -39.41 8.81
CA GLU A 265 13.14 -38.21 9.52
C GLU A 265 11.83 -37.64 8.99
N LEU A 266 11.59 -37.68 7.66
CA LEU A 266 10.30 -37.31 7.08
C LEU A 266 9.21 -38.33 7.47
N LYS A 267 9.53 -39.63 7.47
CA LYS A 267 8.60 -40.67 7.93
C LYS A 267 8.22 -40.51 9.40
N GLU A 268 9.20 -40.16 10.24
CA GLU A 268 8.97 -39.85 11.65
C GLU A 268 8.13 -38.58 11.83
N LEU A 269 8.41 -37.54 11.05
CA LEU A 269 7.62 -36.30 11.02
C LEU A 269 6.15 -36.57 10.71
N ILE A 270 5.87 -37.35 9.65
CA ILE A 270 4.52 -37.72 9.25
C ILE A 270 3.80 -38.47 10.38
N ARG A 271 4.50 -39.40 11.06
CA ARG A 271 3.94 -40.12 12.23
C ARG A 271 3.63 -39.19 13.41
N LYS A 272 4.47 -38.19 13.67
CA LYS A 272 4.30 -37.24 14.80
C LYS A 272 3.12 -36.30 14.66
N ILE A 273 2.64 -36.05 13.45
CA ILE A 273 1.58 -35.06 13.19
C ILE A 273 0.19 -35.75 13.17
N ASP A 274 0.12 -37.08 13.32
CA ASP A 274 -1.10 -37.92 13.36
C ASP A 274 -2.17 -37.46 12.34
N ILE A 275 -1.73 -37.20 11.11
CA ILE A 275 -2.63 -36.85 9.99
C ILE A 275 -3.32 -38.15 9.56
N LYS A 276 -4.42 -38.49 10.24
CA LYS A 276 -5.35 -39.55 9.83
C LYS A 276 -6.19 -39.12 8.62
#